data_AF-A0A2V3IEC6-F1
#
_entry.id   AF-A0A2V3IEC6-F1
#
_cell.length_a   1.000
_cell.length_b   1.000
_cell.length_c   1.000
_cell.angle_alpha   90.00
_cell.angle_beta   90.00
_cell.angle_gamma   90.00
#
_symmetry.space_group_name_H-M   'P 1'
#
loop_
_entity.id
_entity.type
_entity.pdbx_description
1 polymer ?
#
loop_
_entity_poly.entity_id
_entity_poly.type
_entity_poly.pdbx_seq_one_letter_code
_entity_poly.pdbx_strand_id
1 'polypeptide(L)'
;MLPSETLVAFHNASPMHLLRAQDAHRPEARRRSVRCVSSPPPARDALISLTAPNSPRVGRDEQLAPLLAQLMNLPPPPVDKRIIGVWRNAHTSVPQTASPIQRAAIVNEKFVPEVQQIVVGDEVPLAIVNRLLFPGGELNIMAVVTDVQTQRLCLRFTRAWFLLGGGFRIPYPVPFRLLGKKSCGWLDIVYIDDELRVTKGNRGSTFVLRKESDDVGLAYTPELREELEKNS
;
A
#
# COMPACT_ATOMS: atom_id res chain seq x y z
N MET A 1 17.45 35.16 41.86
CA MET A 1 18.51 34.76 40.91
C MET A 1 18.05 33.52 40.19
N LEU A 2 17.64 33.67 38.94
CA LEU A 2 17.33 32.60 37.97
C LEU A 2 18.28 32.84 36.79
N PRO A 3 18.84 31.81 36.13
CA PRO A 3 19.37 31.99 34.81
C PRO A 3 18.24 31.81 33.78
N SER A 4 18.19 32.81 32.90
CA SER A 4 17.49 32.85 31.63
C SER A 4 18.29 32.03 30.60
N GLU A 5 17.63 31.17 29.85
CA GLU A 5 18.01 30.92 28.46
C GLU A 5 16.76 30.80 27.58
N THR A 6 16.92 31.40 26.40
CA THR A 6 15.91 31.82 25.44
C THR A 6 16.10 30.97 24.19
N LEU A 7 15.00 30.40 23.69
CA LEU A 7 14.65 30.20 22.27
C LEU A 7 15.65 29.46 21.34
N VAL A 8 15.22 28.30 20.82
CA VAL A 8 15.26 28.05 19.36
C VAL A 8 13.98 27.34 18.94
N ALA A 9 13.11 28.07 18.25
CA ALA A 9 12.05 27.51 17.42
C ALA A 9 12.69 26.89 16.17
N PHE A 10 12.55 25.58 15.97
CA PHE A 10 12.84 24.97 14.68
C PHE A 10 11.58 25.07 13.80
N HIS A 11 11.49 26.16 13.04
CA HIS A 11 10.99 26.08 11.68
C HIS A 11 12.04 25.32 10.86
N ASN A 12 11.61 24.35 10.05
CA ASN A 12 12.27 23.75 8.87
C ASN A 12 11.76 22.30 8.74
N ALA A 13 11.50 21.71 7.59
CA ALA A 13 11.30 22.09 6.19
C ALA A 13 10.64 20.83 5.57
N SER A 14 9.87 20.99 4.50
CA SER A 14 9.02 19.94 3.91
C SER A 14 9.74 18.60 3.62
N PRO A 15 9.11 17.44 3.92
CA PRO A 15 9.71 16.13 3.68
C PRO A 15 9.47 15.71 2.21
N MET A 16 10.47 15.91 1.35
CA MET A 16 10.29 15.68 -0.09
C MET A 16 11.58 15.46 -0.91
N HIS A 17 12.45 14.55 -0.50
CA HIS A 17 13.71 14.34 -1.24
C HIS A 17 13.81 13.04 -2.05
N LEU A 18 13.10 11.96 -1.69
CA LEU A 18 13.32 10.70 -2.41
C LEU A 18 12.51 10.51 -3.71
N LEU A 19 11.45 11.28 -3.93
CA LEU A 19 10.67 11.28 -5.17
C LEU A 19 11.21 12.28 -6.23
N ARG A 20 12.31 12.99 -5.93
CA ARG A 20 12.86 14.03 -6.83
C ARG A 20 13.77 13.51 -7.93
N ALA A 21 14.18 12.24 -7.90
CA ALA A 21 15.18 11.72 -8.83
C ALA A 21 14.66 11.49 -10.27
N GLN A 22 13.39 11.76 -10.59
CA GLN A 22 12.83 11.60 -11.94
C GLN A 22 12.60 12.91 -12.72
N ASP A 23 12.86 14.09 -12.12
CA ASP A 23 12.55 15.40 -12.74
C ASP A 23 13.80 16.29 -12.97
N ALA A 24 14.87 15.72 -13.54
CA ALA A 24 16.01 16.54 -13.98
C ALA A 24 16.03 16.69 -15.52
N HIS A 25 15.68 17.90 -15.96
CA HIS A 25 15.85 18.52 -17.29
C HIS A 25 14.78 18.31 -18.38
N ARG A 26 13.77 19.19 -18.40
CA ARG A 26 13.18 19.72 -19.65
C ARG A 26 12.63 21.15 -19.42
N PRO A 27 12.80 22.11 -20.35
CA PRO A 27 12.38 23.50 -20.15
C PRO A 27 10.86 23.65 -20.16
N GLU A 28 10.36 24.68 -19.47
CA GLU A 28 8.95 25.05 -19.33
C GLU A 28 8.18 25.03 -20.66
N ALA A 29 7.28 24.06 -20.79
CA ALA A 29 6.25 24.07 -21.82
C ALA A 29 4.90 23.77 -21.15
N ARG A 30 4.07 24.82 -21.04
CA ARG A 30 2.60 24.82 -20.98
C ARG A 30 1.95 23.68 -20.18
N ARG A 31 1.33 24.03 -19.04
CA ARG A 31 0.38 23.18 -18.29
C ARG A 31 -0.58 22.47 -19.24
N ARG A 32 -0.22 21.25 -19.66
CA ARG A 32 -1.10 20.27 -20.28
C ARG A 32 -1.47 19.33 -19.15
N SER A 33 -2.76 19.27 -18.85
CA SER A 33 -3.38 18.17 -18.09
C SER A 33 -2.65 16.87 -18.40
N VAL A 34 -2.00 16.29 -17.38
CA VAL A 34 -1.32 15.01 -17.48
C VAL A 34 -2.34 14.02 -18.04
N ARG A 35 -2.11 13.54 -19.27
CA ARG A 35 -2.95 12.51 -19.85
C ARG A 35 -2.74 11.26 -19.02
N CYS A 36 -3.73 10.92 -18.19
CA CYS A 36 -3.90 9.55 -17.76
C CYS A 36 -3.75 8.67 -19.00
N VAL A 37 -2.90 7.66 -18.94
CA VAL A 37 -2.85 6.61 -19.94
C VAL A 37 -4.29 6.16 -20.16
N SER A 38 -4.77 6.35 -21.38
CA SER A 38 -6.12 5.99 -21.77
C SER A 38 -6.27 4.48 -21.61
N SER A 39 -6.67 4.05 -20.41
CA SER A 39 -7.55 2.89 -20.32
C SER A 39 -8.68 3.15 -21.32
N PRO A 40 -9.16 2.15 -22.07
CA PRO A 40 -10.42 2.34 -22.77
C PRO A 40 -11.41 2.87 -21.71
N PRO A 41 -12.08 4.02 -21.93
CA PRO A 41 -13.05 4.58 -20.98
C PRO A 41 -13.97 3.51 -20.35
N PRO A 42 -14.40 2.46 -21.08
CA PRO A 42 -15.16 1.35 -20.50
C PRO A 42 -14.49 0.61 -19.33
N ALA A 43 -13.17 0.36 -19.37
CA ALA A 43 -12.51 -0.50 -18.40
C ALA A 43 -12.30 0.17 -17.04
N ARG A 44 -11.92 1.46 -17.06
CA ARG A 44 -11.78 2.27 -15.84
C ARG A 44 -13.14 2.49 -15.18
N ASP A 45 -14.14 2.93 -15.94
CA ASP A 45 -15.46 3.25 -15.40
C ASP A 45 -16.18 1.98 -14.91
N ALA A 46 -16.00 0.85 -15.61
CA ALA A 46 -16.47 -0.45 -15.13
C ALA A 46 -15.77 -0.86 -13.83
N LEU A 47 -14.45 -0.71 -13.71
CA LEU A 47 -13.73 -1.02 -12.48
C LEU A 47 -14.25 -0.17 -11.30
N ILE A 48 -14.42 1.14 -11.50
CA ILE A 48 -14.95 2.06 -10.48
C ILE A 48 -16.35 1.61 -10.04
N SER A 49 -17.23 1.33 -10.99
CA SER A 49 -18.62 0.89 -10.72
C SER A 49 -18.66 -0.45 -9.97
N LEU A 50 -17.93 -1.45 -10.45
CA LEU A 50 -17.91 -2.80 -9.87
C LEU A 50 -17.26 -2.84 -8.48
N THR A 51 -16.43 -1.84 -8.14
CA THR A 51 -15.74 -1.74 -6.85
C THR A 51 -16.22 -0.56 -6.00
N ALA A 52 -17.38 0.01 -6.33
CA ALA A 52 -18.02 1.02 -5.51
C ALA A 52 -18.41 0.45 -4.13
N PRO A 53 -18.42 1.28 -3.07
CA PRO A 53 -18.98 0.88 -1.78
C PRO A 53 -20.40 0.32 -1.99
N ASN A 54 -20.68 -0.87 -1.45
CA ASN A 54 -21.95 -1.60 -1.57
C ASN A 54 -22.26 -2.25 -2.94
N SER A 55 -21.32 -2.26 -3.89
CA SER A 55 -21.53 -3.05 -5.11
C SER A 55 -21.71 -4.55 -4.77
N PRO A 56 -22.52 -5.32 -5.53
CA PRO A 56 -22.64 -6.76 -5.33
C PRO A 56 -21.30 -7.48 -5.50
N ARG A 57 -21.01 -8.46 -4.63
CA ARG A 57 -19.78 -9.28 -4.70
C ARG A 57 -19.94 -10.50 -5.61
N VAL A 58 -21.16 -11.01 -5.75
CA VAL A 58 -21.48 -12.19 -6.58
C VAL A 58 -21.18 -11.91 -8.05
N GLY A 59 -20.47 -12.83 -8.72
CA GLY A 59 -20.10 -12.72 -10.15
C GLY A 59 -19.10 -11.61 -10.48
N ARG A 60 -18.61 -10.87 -9.47
CA ARG A 60 -17.69 -9.75 -9.65
C ARG A 60 -16.35 -10.20 -10.21
N ASP A 61 -15.83 -11.33 -9.73
CA ASP A 61 -14.52 -11.85 -10.12
C ASP A 61 -14.45 -12.14 -11.63
N GLU A 62 -15.50 -12.73 -12.20
CA GLU A 62 -15.60 -13.02 -13.64
C GLU A 62 -15.60 -11.75 -14.48
N GLN A 63 -16.27 -10.69 -14.00
CA GLN A 63 -16.33 -9.39 -14.68
C GLN A 63 -15.03 -8.59 -14.53
N LEU A 64 -14.38 -8.67 -13.37
CA LEU A 64 -13.15 -7.93 -13.07
C LEU A 64 -11.91 -8.58 -13.69
N ALA A 65 -11.84 -9.91 -13.80
CA ALA A 65 -10.67 -10.62 -14.31
C ALA A 65 -10.14 -10.07 -15.66
N PRO A 66 -10.96 -9.91 -16.72
CA PRO A 66 -10.47 -9.36 -17.99
C PRO A 66 -10.05 -7.89 -17.89
N LEU A 67 -10.75 -7.09 -17.07
CA LEU A 67 -10.44 -5.68 -16.85
C LEU A 67 -9.09 -5.52 -16.15
N LEU A 68 -8.86 -6.29 -15.08
CA LEU A 68 -7.61 -6.28 -14.33
C LEU A 68 -6.45 -6.76 -15.19
N ALA A 69 -6.64 -7.80 -16.01
CA ALA A 69 -5.62 -8.27 -16.95
C ALA A 69 -5.24 -7.18 -17.96
N GLN A 70 -6.23 -6.47 -18.52
CA GLN A 70 -5.99 -5.36 -19.43
C GLN A 70 -5.24 -4.21 -18.76
N LEU A 71 -5.68 -3.79 -17.57
CA LEU A 71 -5.09 -2.67 -16.83
C LEU A 71 -3.63 -2.94 -16.44
N MET A 72 -3.31 -4.18 -16.03
CA MET A 72 -1.94 -4.58 -15.68
C MET A 72 -0.99 -4.64 -16.89
N ASN A 73 -1.52 -4.64 -18.12
CA ASN A 73 -0.73 -4.61 -19.35
C ASN A 73 -0.55 -3.20 -19.93
N LEU A 74 -1.30 -2.20 -19.44
CA LEU A 74 -1.10 -0.80 -19.84
C LEU A 74 0.24 -0.32 -19.30
N PRO A 75 1.05 0.45 -20.06
CA PRO A 75 2.30 1.03 -19.57
C PRO A 75 1.98 2.00 -18.42
N PRO A 76 2.27 1.64 -17.16
CA PRO A 76 1.81 2.43 -16.04
C PRO A 76 2.71 3.64 -15.75
N PRO A 77 2.14 4.72 -15.19
CA PRO A 77 2.94 5.83 -14.70
C PRO A 77 3.88 5.36 -13.57
N PRO A 78 4.99 6.08 -13.34
CA PRO A 78 5.91 5.73 -12.28
C PRO A 78 5.23 5.75 -10.90
N VAL A 79 5.73 4.96 -9.94
CA VAL A 79 5.35 5.05 -8.53
C VAL A 79 5.69 6.45 -8.04
N ASP A 80 4.68 7.18 -7.58
CA ASP A 80 4.82 8.52 -7.03
C ASP A 80 4.09 8.67 -5.69
N LYS A 81 4.00 9.91 -5.19
CA LYS A 81 3.37 10.28 -3.93
C LYS A 81 1.95 9.77 -3.74
N ARG A 82 1.22 9.50 -4.82
CA ARG A 82 -0.16 9.02 -4.70
C ARG A 82 -0.21 7.76 -3.86
N ILE A 83 0.85 6.93 -3.85
CA ILE A 83 0.97 5.74 -3.02
C ILE A 83 0.72 5.96 -1.53
N ILE A 84 1.03 7.14 -1.02
CA ILE A 84 0.99 7.47 0.41
C ILE A 84 -0.47 7.56 0.85
N GLY A 85 -0.78 6.94 1.99
CA GLY A 85 -2.12 7.01 2.57
C GLY A 85 -2.61 5.70 3.18
N VAL A 86 -3.85 5.75 3.65
CA VAL A 86 -4.63 4.59 4.07
C VAL A 86 -5.47 4.12 2.90
N TRP A 87 -5.35 2.84 2.57
CA TRP A 87 -6.00 2.21 1.44
C TRP A 87 -6.85 1.04 1.91
N ARG A 88 -8.15 1.05 1.60
CA ARG A 88 -9.03 -0.09 1.82
C ARG A 88 -9.09 -0.97 0.58
N ASN A 89 -9.02 -2.27 0.80
CA ASN A 89 -9.23 -3.26 -0.24
C ASN A 89 -10.70 -3.29 -0.69
N ALA A 90 -10.93 -2.96 -1.96
CA ALA A 90 -12.23 -3.04 -2.59
C ALA A 90 -12.49 -4.40 -3.26
N HIS A 91 -11.41 -5.10 -3.68
CA HIS A 91 -11.48 -6.43 -4.28
C HIS A 91 -10.10 -7.11 -4.30
N THR A 92 -10.06 -8.40 -3.99
CA THR A 92 -8.88 -9.27 -4.17
C THR A 92 -9.22 -10.39 -5.13
N SER A 93 -8.41 -10.60 -6.17
CA SER A 93 -8.51 -11.81 -6.97
C SER A 93 -8.04 -13.02 -6.17
N VAL A 94 -8.66 -14.18 -6.37
CA VAL A 94 -8.27 -15.42 -5.69
C VAL A 94 -7.35 -16.25 -6.58
N PRO A 95 -6.03 -16.08 -6.54
CA PRO A 95 -5.16 -17.03 -7.20
C PRO A 95 -5.07 -18.30 -6.36
N GLN A 96 -4.86 -19.44 -7.03
CA GLN A 96 -4.59 -20.74 -6.40
C GLN A 96 -3.36 -20.70 -5.44
N THR A 97 -2.50 -19.69 -5.60
CA THR A 97 -1.25 -19.46 -4.87
C THR A 97 -1.39 -18.59 -3.63
N ALA A 98 -2.59 -18.09 -3.31
CA ALA A 98 -2.84 -17.25 -2.14
C ALA A 98 -2.44 -17.99 -0.85
N SER A 99 -1.90 -17.28 0.14
CA SER A 99 -1.53 -17.90 1.42
C SER A 99 -2.77 -18.43 2.16
N PRO A 100 -2.63 -19.40 3.09
CA PRO A 100 -3.77 -19.90 3.87
C PRO A 100 -4.56 -18.79 4.59
N ILE A 101 -3.86 -17.77 5.09
CA ILE A 101 -4.48 -16.62 5.76
C ILE A 101 -5.24 -15.75 4.76
N GLN A 102 -4.69 -15.51 3.57
CA GLN A 102 -5.38 -14.76 2.51
C GLN A 102 -6.64 -15.49 2.06
N ARG A 103 -6.59 -16.82 1.91
CA ARG A 103 -7.79 -17.61 1.59
C ARG A 103 -8.84 -17.53 2.70
N ALA A 104 -8.43 -17.66 3.96
CA ALA A 104 -9.36 -17.56 5.10
C ALA A 104 -10.03 -16.19 5.16
N ALA A 105 -9.28 -15.10 4.94
CA ALA A 105 -9.78 -13.73 4.90
C ALA A 105 -10.79 -13.47 3.78
N ILE A 106 -10.58 -14.07 2.61
CA ILE A 106 -11.44 -13.84 1.44
C ILE A 106 -12.71 -14.70 1.49
N VAL A 107 -12.60 -15.95 1.95
CA VAL A 107 -13.71 -16.92 1.97
C VAL A 107 -14.67 -16.68 3.13
N ASN A 108 -14.22 -16.07 4.23
CA ASN A 108 -15.05 -15.87 5.41
C ASN A 108 -15.56 -14.43 5.48
N GLU A 109 -16.86 -14.25 5.26
CA GLU A 109 -17.56 -12.96 5.28
C GLU A 109 -17.40 -12.16 6.59
N LYS A 110 -16.99 -12.82 7.67
CA LYS A 110 -16.73 -12.15 8.96
C LYS A 110 -15.40 -11.39 8.97
N PHE A 111 -14.51 -11.63 8.02
CA PHE A 111 -13.31 -10.83 7.83
C PHE A 111 -13.67 -9.56 7.06
N VAL A 112 -13.30 -8.41 7.61
CA VAL A 112 -13.51 -7.11 6.97
C VAL A 112 -12.40 -6.93 5.91
N PRO A 113 -12.65 -6.21 4.79
CA PRO A 113 -11.62 -5.91 3.81
C PRO A 113 -10.32 -5.41 4.44
N GLU A 114 -9.22 -5.97 3.94
CA GLU A 114 -7.84 -5.60 4.29
C GLU A 114 -7.64 -4.08 4.16
N VAL A 115 -7.11 -3.46 5.21
CA VAL A 115 -6.69 -2.06 5.19
C VAL A 115 -5.18 -2.05 5.05
N GLN A 116 -4.68 -1.52 3.96
CA GLN A 116 -3.26 -1.30 3.73
C GLN A 116 -2.91 0.15 4.09
N GLN A 117 -2.06 0.33 5.08
CA GLN A 117 -1.50 1.63 5.44
C GLN A 117 -0.10 1.73 4.85
N ILE A 118 0.16 2.79 4.08
CA ILE A 118 1.49 3.05 3.50
C ILE A 118 2.09 4.25 4.21
N VAL A 119 3.09 3.99 5.03
CA VAL A 119 3.77 4.97 5.87
C VAL A 119 5.12 5.31 5.25
N VAL A 120 5.41 6.60 5.12
CA VAL A 120 6.58 7.10 4.40
C VAL A 120 7.58 7.73 5.36
N GLY A 121 8.81 7.22 5.36
CA GLY A 121 9.95 7.97 5.90
C GLY A 121 10.43 9.04 4.92
N ASP A 122 11.24 9.96 5.41
CA ASP A 122 11.82 11.04 4.59
C ASP A 122 12.67 10.50 3.42
N GLU A 123 13.12 9.24 3.55
CA GLU A 123 13.83 8.44 2.56
C GLU A 123 13.28 7.00 2.50
N VAL A 124 13.70 6.22 1.50
CA VAL A 124 13.53 4.75 1.52
C VAL A 124 14.42 4.25 2.65
N PRO A 125 13.90 3.40 3.54
CA PRO A 125 12.70 2.59 3.38
C PRO A 125 11.36 3.29 3.69
N LEU A 126 10.38 3.06 2.81
CA LEU A 126 8.96 3.23 3.12
C LEU A 126 8.48 1.97 3.86
N ALA A 127 7.39 2.06 4.62
CA ALA A 127 6.74 0.88 5.18
C ALA A 127 5.31 0.71 4.67
N ILE A 128 4.93 -0.55 4.54
CA ILE A 128 3.57 -0.96 4.25
C ILE A 128 3.10 -1.83 5.41
N VAL A 129 2.00 -1.45 6.03
CA VAL A 129 1.33 -2.23 7.08
C VAL A 129 -0.01 -2.69 6.54
N ASN A 130 -0.12 -3.98 6.25
CA ASN A 130 -1.38 -4.61 5.91
C ASN A 130 -2.08 -5.06 7.18
N ARG A 131 -3.31 -4.58 7.37
CA ARG A 131 -4.16 -4.88 8.51
C ARG A 131 -5.36 -5.67 8.05
N LEU A 132 -5.47 -6.88 8.57
CA LEU A 132 -6.59 -7.77 8.32
C LEU A 132 -7.46 -7.82 9.59
N LEU A 133 -8.65 -7.25 9.53
CA LEU A 133 -9.56 -7.22 10.67
C LEU A 133 -10.46 -8.46 10.67
N PHE A 134 -10.70 -9.00 11.85
CA PHE A 134 -11.55 -10.17 12.08
C PHE A 134 -12.32 -10.03 13.40
N PRO A 135 -13.36 -10.84 13.66
CA PRO A 135 -14.09 -10.77 14.92
C PRO A 135 -13.14 -11.03 16.10
N GLY A 136 -12.98 -10.02 16.96
CA GLY A 136 -12.11 -10.11 18.15
C GLY A 136 -10.67 -9.61 17.98
N GLY A 137 -10.28 -9.09 16.81
CA GLY A 137 -8.97 -8.48 16.64
C GLY A 137 -8.57 -8.13 15.21
N GLU A 138 -7.27 -7.91 15.03
CA GLU A 138 -6.65 -7.64 13.73
C GLU A 138 -5.28 -8.33 13.64
N LEU A 139 -4.92 -8.77 12.43
CA LEU A 139 -3.58 -9.23 12.07
C LEU A 139 -2.91 -8.11 11.30
N ASN A 140 -1.78 -7.63 11.82
CA ASN A 140 -0.95 -6.64 11.17
C ASN A 140 0.29 -7.33 10.59
N ILE A 141 0.61 -7.04 9.34
CA ILE A 141 1.78 -7.53 8.62
C ILE A 141 2.53 -6.32 8.09
N MET A 142 3.78 -6.17 8.51
CA MET A 142 4.66 -5.08 8.11
C MET A 142 5.67 -5.56 7.08
N ALA A 143 5.82 -4.77 6.03
CA ALA A 143 6.90 -4.88 5.07
C ALA A 143 7.60 -3.53 4.91
N VAL A 144 8.92 -3.56 4.75
CA VAL A 144 9.71 -2.39 4.34
C VAL A 144 9.91 -2.43 2.84
N VAL A 145 9.83 -1.26 2.20
CA VAL A 145 10.21 -1.06 0.80
C VAL A 145 11.72 -1.01 0.74
N THR A 146 12.31 -1.95 0.00
CA THR A 146 13.77 -2.06 -0.16
C THR A 146 14.27 -1.43 -1.44
N ASP A 147 13.38 -1.24 -2.43
CA ASP A 147 13.71 -0.63 -3.72
C ASP A 147 12.41 -0.14 -4.39
N VAL A 148 12.51 0.94 -5.17
CA VAL A 148 11.41 1.53 -5.95
C VAL A 148 11.85 1.59 -7.40
N GLN A 149 11.21 0.77 -8.23
CA GLN A 149 11.37 0.79 -9.68
C GLN A 149 10.21 1.57 -10.29
N THR A 150 10.19 1.72 -11.62
CA THR A 150 9.16 2.51 -12.31
C THR A 150 7.75 2.16 -11.80
N GLN A 151 7.34 0.90 -11.76
CA GLN A 151 5.98 0.53 -11.32
C GLN A 151 5.95 -0.45 -10.17
N ARG A 152 7.14 -0.78 -9.64
CA ARG A 152 7.31 -1.90 -8.74
C ARG A 152 7.90 -1.41 -7.44
N LEU A 153 7.19 -1.72 -6.36
CA LEU A 153 7.77 -1.70 -5.02
C LEU A 153 8.36 -3.06 -4.72
N CYS A 154 9.66 -3.11 -4.45
CA CYS A 154 10.31 -4.28 -3.87
C CYS A 154 10.15 -4.22 -2.36
N LEU A 155 9.66 -5.30 -1.77
CA LEU A 155 9.29 -5.36 -0.36
C LEU A 155 10.03 -6.49 0.35
N ARG A 156 10.28 -6.30 1.64
CA ARG A 156 10.64 -7.38 2.56
C ARG A 156 9.73 -7.35 3.78
N PHE A 157 9.04 -8.45 4.03
CA PHE A 157 8.29 -8.66 5.26
C PHE A 157 9.26 -8.76 6.43
N THR A 158 9.03 -7.95 7.46
CA THR A 158 9.92 -7.85 8.63
C THR A 158 9.23 -8.32 9.90
N ARG A 159 7.94 -8.02 10.05
CA ARG A 159 7.19 -8.25 11.28
C ARG A 159 5.71 -8.56 10.99
N ALA A 160 5.09 -9.30 11.89
CA ALA A 160 3.64 -9.42 11.96
C ALA A 160 3.20 -9.63 13.41
N TRP A 161 2.00 -9.19 13.74
CA TRP A 161 1.44 -9.32 15.09
C TRP A 161 -0.09 -9.32 15.04
N PHE A 162 -0.69 -10.00 16.00
CA PHE A 162 -2.10 -9.84 16.30
C PHE A 162 -2.29 -8.73 17.32
N LEU A 163 -3.33 -7.92 17.13
CA LEU A 163 -3.89 -7.07 18.16
C LEU A 163 -5.28 -7.62 18.48
N LEU A 164 -5.44 -8.19 19.67
CA LEU A 164 -6.69 -8.79 20.12
C LEU A 164 -7.44 -7.84 21.06
N GLY A 165 -8.72 -8.13 21.31
CA GLY A 165 -9.55 -7.37 22.25
C GLY A 165 -8.84 -7.07 23.58
N GLY A 166 -9.02 -5.84 24.09
CA GLY A 166 -8.34 -5.36 25.29
C GLY A 166 -6.92 -4.82 25.06
N GLY A 167 -6.47 -4.68 23.80
CA GLY A 167 -5.18 -4.07 23.46
C GLY A 167 -3.99 -5.04 23.55
N PHE A 168 -4.25 -6.35 23.67
CA PHE A 168 -3.19 -7.34 23.80
C PHE A 168 -2.50 -7.60 22.46
N ARG A 169 -1.19 -7.36 22.40
CA ARG A 169 -0.36 -7.56 21.20
C ARG A 169 0.39 -8.89 21.28
N ILE A 170 0.12 -9.79 20.35
CA ILE A 170 0.78 -11.10 20.26
C ILE A 170 1.65 -11.14 18.99
N PRO A 171 2.96 -11.41 19.08
CA PRO A 171 3.79 -11.55 17.90
C PRO A 171 3.30 -12.74 17.05
N TYR A 172 3.30 -12.58 15.73
CA TYR A 172 3.02 -13.68 14.82
C TYR A 172 4.16 -14.72 14.95
N PRO A 173 3.86 -16.02 15.10
CA PRO A 173 4.86 -17.04 15.49
C PRO A 173 5.89 -17.37 14.41
N VAL A 174 5.86 -16.67 13.27
CA VAL A 174 6.81 -16.87 12.17
C VAL A 174 7.93 -15.83 12.24
N PRO A 175 9.17 -16.25 12.53
CA PRO A 175 10.33 -15.36 12.49
C PRO A 175 10.71 -15.06 11.03
N PHE A 176 10.29 -13.90 10.52
CA PHE A 176 10.54 -13.49 9.12
C PHE A 176 12.03 -13.51 8.72
N ARG A 177 12.95 -13.31 9.68
CA ARG A 177 14.40 -13.40 9.45
C ARG A 177 14.83 -14.79 8.96
N LEU A 178 14.16 -15.86 9.41
CA LEU A 178 14.48 -17.24 8.99
C LEU A 178 13.92 -17.59 7.61
N LEU A 179 13.04 -16.76 7.05
CA LEU A 179 12.44 -17.00 5.74
C LEU A 179 13.39 -16.64 4.58
N GLY A 180 14.47 -15.88 4.84
CA GLY A 180 15.42 -15.45 3.82
C GLY A 180 14.70 -14.80 2.63
N LYS A 181 14.96 -15.27 1.41
CA LYS A 181 14.30 -14.75 0.19
C LYS A 181 12.79 -14.94 0.17
N LYS A 182 12.21 -15.84 0.98
CA LYS A 182 10.75 -16.05 1.03
C LYS A 182 10.01 -14.89 1.73
N SER A 183 10.71 -14.05 2.50
CA SER A 183 10.13 -12.81 3.03
C SER A 183 10.22 -11.65 2.04
N CYS A 184 10.88 -11.82 0.89
CA CYS A 184 10.93 -10.81 -0.15
C CYS A 184 9.74 -10.97 -1.12
N GLY A 185 9.22 -9.85 -1.59
CA GLY A 185 8.15 -9.78 -2.56
C GLY A 185 8.22 -8.52 -3.37
N TRP A 186 7.25 -8.35 -4.26
CA TRP A 186 7.07 -7.12 -4.99
C TRP A 186 5.59 -6.84 -5.22
N LEU A 187 5.27 -5.55 -5.38
CA LEU A 187 3.97 -5.06 -5.81
C LEU A 187 4.16 -4.23 -7.08
N ASP A 188 3.56 -4.67 -8.18
CA ASP A 188 3.35 -3.81 -9.34
C ASP A 188 2.11 -2.94 -9.10
N ILE A 189 2.15 -1.70 -9.55
CA ILE A 189 1.13 -0.69 -9.21
C ILE A 189 0.67 0.01 -10.48
N VAL A 190 -0.64 0.09 -10.64
CA VAL A 190 -1.31 0.85 -11.69
C VAL A 190 -2.31 1.79 -11.02
N TYR A 191 -2.06 3.10 -11.12
CA TYR A 191 -3.02 4.12 -10.69
C TYR A 191 -4.14 4.24 -11.73
N ILE A 192 -5.38 4.11 -11.26
CA ILE A 192 -6.59 4.31 -12.07
C ILE A 192 -7.03 5.78 -11.98
N ASP A 193 -6.90 6.34 -10.78
CA ASP A 193 -6.94 7.76 -10.46
C ASP A 193 -6.24 8.00 -9.11
N ASP A 194 -6.49 9.14 -8.47
CA ASP A 194 -5.88 9.53 -7.20
C ASP A 194 -6.43 8.73 -5.99
N GLU A 195 -7.62 8.14 -6.14
CA GLU A 195 -8.32 7.41 -5.08
C GLU A 195 -8.40 5.91 -5.33
N LEU A 196 -8.10 5.43 -6.54
CA LEU A 196 -8.21 4.02 -6.90
C LEU A 196 -6.93 3.54 -7.61
N ARG A 197 -6.43 2.39 -7.17
CA ARG A 197 -5.31 1.70 -7.81
C ARG A 197 -5.50 0.21 -7.86
N VAL A 198 -4.85 -0.40 -8.83
CA VAL A 198 -4.71 -1.85 -8.94
C VAL A 198 -3.28 -2.20 -8.58
N THR A 199 -3.10 -3.21 -7.75
CA THR A 199 -1.78 -3.74 -7.42
C THR A 199 -1.69 -5.23 -7.70
N LYS A 200 -0.55 -5.70 -8.20
CA LYS A 200 -0.29 -7.12 -8.42
C LYS A 200 0.89 -7.57 -7.58
N GLY A 201 0.69 -8.60 -6.79
CA GLY A 201 1.74 -9.22 -5.99
C GLY A 201 2.54 -10.27 -6.76
N ASN A 202 3.76 -10.54 -6.29
CA ASN A 202 4.67 -11.54 -6.84
C ASN A 202 4.10 -12.97 -6.95
N ARG A 203 3.05 -13.30 -6.19
CA ARG A 203 2.36 -14.60 -6.25
C ARG A 203 1.15 -14.60 -7.19
N GLY A 204 0.87 -13.51 -7.89
CA GLY A 204 -0.21 -13.40 -8.86
C GLY A 204 -1.53 -12.87 -8.30
N SER A 205 -1.61 -12.57 -6.99
CA SER A 205 -2.77 -11.88 -6.41
C SER A 205 -2.87 -10.46 -6.95
N THR A 206 -4.07 -10.04 -7.32
CA THR A 206 -4.37 -8.67 -7.72
C THR A 206 -5.31 -8.06 -6.69
N PHE A 207 -5.04 -6.82 -6.30
CA PHE A 207 -5.83 -6.07 -5.33
C PHE A 207 -6.30 -4.76 -5.96
N VAL A 208 -7.58 -4.45 -5.83
CA VAL A 208 -8.13 -3.13 -6.13
C VAL A 208 -8.24 -2.40 -4.81
N LEU A 209 -7.48 -1.31 -4.67
CA LEU A 209 -7.35 -0.56 -3.44
C LEU A 209 -7.95 0.83 -3.64
N ARG A 210 -8.82 1.25 -2.71
CA ARG A 210 -9.41 2.58 -2.65
C ARG A 210 -8.79 3.38 -1.51
N LYS A 211 -8.41 4.62 -1.76
CA LYS A 211 -7.85 5.52 -0.76
C LYS A 211 -8.95 5.99 0.19
N GLU A 212 -8.67 5.96 1.48
CA GLU A 212 -9.57 6.47 2.52
C GLU A 212 -9.06 7.77 3.12
N SER A 213 -7.73 7.94 3.17
CA SER A 213 -7.08 9.08 3.79
C SER A 213 -5.68 9.27 3.22
N ASP A 214 -5.28 10.52 3.00
CA ASP A 214 -3.87 10.90 2.83
C ASP A 214 -3.12 10.88 4.17
N ASP A 215 -3.84 11.13 5.26
CA ASP A 215 -3.30 11.09 6.61
C ASP A 215 -3.19 9.63 7.07
N VAL A 216 -1.95 9.17 7.17
CA VAL A 216 -1.58 7.86 7.71
C VAL A 216 -1.64 7.82 9.24
N GLY A 217 -1.93 8.96 9.88
CA GLY A 217 -2.03 9.14 11.33
C GLY A 217 -0.71 8.91 12.07
N LEU A 218 -0.79 8.65 13.37
CA LEU A 218 0.32 8.18 14.22
C LEU A 218 0.80 6.76 13.89
N ALA A 219 0.52 6.21 12.70
CA ALA A 219 1.06 4.93 12.26
C ALA A 219 2.60 4.92 12.22
N TYR A 220 3.23 6.09 12.33
CA TYR A 220 4.61 6.28 12.72
C TYR A 220 4.84 5.97 14.21
N THR A 221 4.76 4.69 14.56
CA THR A 221 5.10 4.25 15.91
C THR A 221 6.63 4.23 16.08
N PRO A 222 7.17 4.35 17.31
CA PRO A 222 8.59 4.18 17.57
C PRO A 222 9.16 2.86 17.03
N GLU A 223 8.37 1.79 17.06
CA GLU A 223 8.76 0.48 16.53
C GLU A 223 8.86 0.47 15.00
N LEU A 224 8.03 1.27 14.32
CA LEU A 224 8.16 1.45 12.88
C LEU A 224 9.44 2.22 12.56
N ARG A 225 9.72 3.31 13.29
CA ARG A 225 10.97 4.08 13.14
C ARG A 225 12.19 3.19 13.31
N GLU A 226 12.25 2.43 14.40
CA GLU A 226 13.36 1.50 14.69
C GLU A 226 13.52 0.46 13.56
N GLU A 227 12.41 -0.02 12.99
CA GLU A 227 12.47 -0.98 11.88
C GLU A 227 12.97 -0.33 10.60
N LEU A 228 12.56 0.90 10.30
CA LEU A 228 13.06 1.64 9.13
C LEU A 228 14.57 1.90 9.28
N GLU A 229 15.03 2.35 10.46
CA GLU A 229 16.45 2.58 10.77
C GLU A 229 17.31 1.32 10.60
N LYS A 230 16.83 0.15 11.03
CA LYS A 230 17.56 -1.13 10.88
C LYS A 230 17.67 -1.62 9.44
N ASN A 231 16.85 -1.09 8.55
CA ASN A 231 16.71 -1.55 7.17
C ASN A 231 17.03 -0.44 6.14
N SER A 232 17.54 0.70 6.61
CA SER A 232 18.11 1.78 5.80
C SER A 232 19.56 1.48 5.41
#